data_AF-A0A172WFS4-F1
#
_entry.id   AF-A0A172WFS4-F1
#
_cell.length_a   1.000
_cell.length_b   1.000
_cell.length_c   1.000
_cell.angle_alpha   90.00
_cell.angle_beta   90.00
_cell.angle_gamma   90.00
#
_symmetry.space_group_name_H-M   'P 1'
#
loop_
_entity.id
_entity.type
_entity.pdbx_description
1 polymer ?
#
loop_
_entity_poly.entity_id
_entity_poly.type
_entity_poly.pdbx_seq_one_letter_code
_entity_poly.pdbx_strand_id
1 'polypeptide(L)'
;MEHQDTQSAKVKRVTLVDIADPEGDDYGPGTYIYPPDNVFVPGAFDLLRFRMLEQSDAYVMEFHFKDLGGNPWNGPNGFSLQIIEVYFYFTDGGNTSAIKMFPNDPGSNVQLDPRHPWDLALRIAGWDYRNRIVLPDGTVYQGEMQISADPVKNAIIVKAPKKYLSITDYGLYTAVLVGSQDGYGPDKWRPVAVEAEQWKLGGADPQAVIDNLAPRVVDMLVP
;
A
#
# COMPACT_ATOMS: atom_id res chain seq x y z
N MET A 1 -25.65 42.74 16.54
CA MET A 1 -25.31 41.72 15.53
C MET A 1 -23.85 41.39 15.75
N GLU A 2 -23.61 40.26 16.41
CA GLU A 2 -22.26 39.84 16.79
C GLU A 2 -21.84 38.79 15.76
N HIS A 3 -20.96 39.18 14.84
CA HIS A 3 -20.30 38.25 13.94
C HIS A 3 -19.18 37.57 14.73
N GLN A 4 -19.41 36.31 15.13
CA GLN A 4 -18.35 35.45 15.60
C GLN A 4 -17.54 34.98 14.38
N ASP A 5 -16.32 35.49 14.26
CA ASP A 5 -15.29 34.93 13.38
C ASP A 5 -14.92 33.53 13.88
N THR A 6 -15.36 32.50 13.15
CA THR A 6 -14.91 31.13 13.36
C THR A 6 -13.47 31.03 12.88
N GLN A 7 -12.53 31.29 13.79
CA GLN A 7 -11.12 31.07 13.55
C GLN A 7 -10.90 29.56 13.33
N SER A 8 -10.65 29.17 12.08
CA SER A 8 -10.23 27.81 11.73
C SER A 8 -8.97 27.49 12.53
N ALA A 9 -9.10 26.64 13.54
CA ALA A 9 -7.96 26.14 14.29
C ALA A 9 -7.02 25.42 13.30
N LYS A 10 -5.80 25.95 13.14
CA LYS A 10 -4.76 25.25 12.37
C LYS A 10 -4.56 23.88 13.02
N VAL A 11 -4.99 22.83 12.34
CA VAL A 11 -4.69 21.45 12.75
C VAL A 11 -3.17 21.33 12.80
N LYS A 12 -2.62 21.11 14.00
CA LYS A 12 -1.19 20.87 14.17
C LYS A 12 -0.87 19.55 13.47
N ARG A 13 -0.05 19.61 12.42
CA ARG A 13 0.46 18.46 11.69
C ARG A 13 1.95 18.33 12.01
N VAL A 14 2.36 17.18 12.50
CA VAL A 14 3.77 16.85 12.74
C VAL A 14 4.17 15.77 11.75
N THR A 15 5.22 15.99 10.97
CA THR A 15 5.76 14.94 10.10
C THR A 15 6.53 13.93 10.94
N LEU A 16 6.11 12.66 10.91
CA LEU A 16 6.77 11.56 11.62
C LEU A 16 7.70 10.77 10.71
N VAL A 17 7.24 10.50 9.48
CA VAL A 17 8.00 9.78 8.46
C VAL A 17 7.96 10.60 7.17
N ASP A 18 9.11 10.74 6.51
CA ASP A 18 9.25 11.36 5.20
C ASP A 18 10.44 10.72 4.48
N ILE A 19 10.18 9.67 3.71
CA ILE A 19 11.19 8.85 3.04
C ILE A 19 10.95 8.93 1.53
N ALA A 20 12.02 9.20 0.79
CA ALA A 20 12.03 9.12 -0.67
C ALA A 20 12.35 7.70 -1.11
N ASP A 21 11.72 7.29 -2.20
CA ASP A 21 11.96 6.03 -2.89
C ASP A 21 12.65 6.35 -4.23
N PRO A 22 13.52 5.47 -4.76
CA PRO A 22 14.13 5.67 -6.07
C PRO A 22 13.07 5.79 -7.17
N GLU A 23 13.34 6.60 -8.20
CA GLU A 23 12.45 6.65 -9.36
C GLU A 23 12.75 5.50 -10.31
N GLY A 24 11.70 4.81 -10.77
CA GLY A 24 11.76 3.84 -11.85
C GLY A 24 12.28 2.48 -11.45
N ASP A 25 12.01 2.02 -10.23
CA ASP A 25 12.28 0.68 -9.70
C ASP A 25 11.02 -0.21 -9.57
N ASP A 26 9.94 0.19 -10.25
CA ASP A 26 8.66 -0.50 -10.38
C ASP A 26 8.68 -1.76 -11.28
N TYR A 27 9.74 -2.56 -11.14
CA TYR A 27 10.00 -3.79 -11.90
C TYR A 27 10.23 -5.02 -10.99
N GLY A 28 9.68 -4.98 -9.78
CA GLY A 28 9.68 -6.10 -8.83
C GLY A 28 11.10 -6.60 -8.53
N PRO A 29 11.38 -7.91 -8.65
CA PRO A 29 12.73 -8.46 -8.46
C PRO A 29 13.80 -7.98 -9.47
N GLY A 30 13.49 -7.06 -10.39
CA GLY A 30 14.40 -6.58 -11.43
C GLY A 30 13.93 -6.84 -12.87
N THR A 31 12.83 -7.57 -13.04
CA THR A 31 12.44 -8.15 -14.34
C THR A 31 10.98 -7.92 -14.71
N TYR A 32 10.15 -7.37 -13.81
CA TYR A 32 8.72 -7.29 -14.06
C TYR A 32 8.38 -6.29 -15.15
N ILE A 33 7.35 -6.64 -15.92
CA ILE A 33 6.85 -5.86 -17.04
C ILE A 33 5.37 -5.57 -16.80
N TYR A 34 4.98 -4.32 -17.04
CA TYR A 34 3.60 -3.88 -16.97
C TYR A 34 2.71 -4.67 -17.95
N PRO A 35 1.42 -4.88 -17.63
CA PRO A 35 0.49 -5.36 -18.64
C PRO A 35 0.41 -4.36 -19.81
N PRO A 36 0.35 -4.81 -21.06
CA PRO A 36 0.45 -3.94 -22.25
C PRO A 36 -0.82 -3.13 -22.53
N ASP A 37 -1.89 -3.30 -21.77
CA ASP A 37 -3.11 -2.50 -21.93
C ASP A 37 -2.83 -1.04 -21.53
N ASN A 38 -3.45 -0.10 -22.25
CA ASN A 38 -3.12 1.32 -22.15
C ASN A 38 -3.53 1.97 -20.82
N VAL A 39 -4.36 1.30 -20.02
CA VAL A 39 -4.71 1.77 -18.68
C VAL A 39 -3.52 1.68 -17.71
N PHE A 40 -2.55 0.79 -17.97
CA PHE A 40 -1.35 0.64 -17.15
C PHE A 40 -0.25 1.59 -17.65
N VAL A 41 -0.37 2.86 -17.28
CA VAL A 41 0.61 3.89 -17.67
C VAL A 41 1.96 3.66 -16.98
N PRO A 42 3.09 4.00 -17.62
CA PRO A 42 4.41 3.94 -16.98
C PRO A 42 4.45 4.75 -15.69
N GLY A 43 4.98 4.16 -14.62
CA GLY A 43 5.03 4.80 -13.29
C GLY A 43 3.75 4.65 -12.46
N ALA A 44 2.74 3.90 -12.93
CA ALA A 44 1.52 3.63 -12.16
C ALA A 44 1.80 2.96 -10.80
N PHE A 45 2.91 2.22 -10.69
CA PHE A 45 3.32 1.49 -9.49
C PHE A 45 4.65 1.97 -8.92
N ASP A 46 5.25 3.02 -9.50
CA ASP A 46 6.52 3.66 -9.10
C ASP A 46 6.23 4.64 -7.95
N LEU A 47 6.40 4.15 -6.72
CA LEU A 47 6.36 4.95 -5.51
C LEU A 47 7.60 5.83 -5.52
N LEU A 48 7.44 7.12 -5.24
CA LEU A 48 8.55 8.07 -5.14
C LEU A 48 8.75 8.56 -3.71
N ARG A 49 7.70 8.42 -2.89
CA ARG A 49 7.72 8.94 -1.53
C ARG A 49 6.64 8.35 -0.65
N PHE A 50 7.03 8.00 0.56
CA PHE A 50 6.10 7.74 1.66
C PHE A 50 6.23 8.83 2.72
N ARG A 51 5.09 9.42 3.10
CA ARG A 51 4.99 10.37 4.22
C ARG A 51 3.94 9.92 5.21
N MET A 52 4.24 10.11 6.49
CA MET A 52 3.28 9.90 7.56
C MET A 52 3.28 11.11 8.48
N LEU A 53 2.12 11.75 8.59
CA LEU A 53 1.88 12.90 9.44
C LEU A 53 0.98 12.53 10.62
N GLU A 54 1.33 13.03 11.79
CA GLU A 54 0.50 12.97 12.96
C GLU A 54 -0.49 14.13 12.98
N GLN A 55 -1.78 13.81 13.20
CA GLN A 55 -2.84 14.76 13.55
C GLN A 55 -3.39 14.44 14.95
N SER A 56 -4.44 15.12 15.40
CA SER A 56 -5.01 14.91 16.74
C SER A 56 -5.46 13.47 17.01
N ASP A 57 -6.18 12.87 16.07
CA ASP A 57 -6.95 11.63 16.21
C ASP A 57 -6.59 10.56 15.16
N ALA A 58 -5.80 10.93 14.16
CA ALA A 58 -5.38 10.04 13.08
C ALA A 58 -3.91 10.24 12.71
N TYR A 59 -3.37 9.23 12.04
CA TYR A 59 -2.20 9.38 11.18
C TYR A 59 -2.66 9.55 9.74
N VAL A 60 -2.06 10.51 9.04
CA VAL A 60 -2.28 10.75 7.62
C VAL A 60 -1.06 10.23 6.87
N MET A 61 -1.25 9.20 6.07
CA MET A 61 -0.24 8.65 5.18
C MET A 61 -0.45 9.20 3.78
N GLU A 62 0.65 9.55 3.11
CA GLU A 62 0.68 9.98 1.72
C GLU A 62 1.66 9.09 0.95
N PHE A 63 1.17 8.44 -0.10
CA PHE A 63 1.94 7.62 -1.02
C PHE A 63 1.99 8.36 -2.35
N HIS A 64 3.15 8.94 -2.69
CA HIS A 64 3.31 9.74 -3.91
C HIS A 64 3.89 8.84 -4.98
N PHE A 65 3.21 8.74 -6.11
CA PHE A 65 3.61 7.96 -7.28
C PHE A 65 4.10 8.88 -8.38
N LYS A 66 4.88 8.33 -9.31
CA LYS A 66 5.27 9.04 -10.54
C LYS A 66 4.06 9.45 -11.36
N ASP A 67 3.15 8.51 -11.60
CA ASP A 67 1.84 8.73 -12.22
C ASP A 67 0.82 7.82 -11.53
N LEU A 68 -0.35 8.30 -11.12
CA LEU A 68 -1.37 7.40 -10.55
C LEU A 68 -2.10 6.55 -11.61
N GLY A 69 -2.02 6.91 -12.89
CA GLY A 69 -2.85 6.34 -13.95
C GLY A 69 -4.34 6.69 -13.83
N GLY A 70 -4.69 7.59 -12.89
CA GLY A 70 -6.06 8.03 -12.64
C GLY A 70 -6.97 6.92 -12.12
N ASN A 71 -8.21 6.93 -12.61
CA ASN A 71 -9.29 6.04 -12.13
C ASN A 71 -10.09 5.39 -13.28
N PRO A 72 -9.44 4.63 -14.19
CA PRO A 72 -10.07 4.08 -15.39
C PRO A 72 -11.29 3.18 -15.11
N TRP A 73 -11.37 2.59 -13.92
CA TRP A 73 -12.45 1.68 -13.53
C TRP A 73 -13.42 2.27 -12.51
N ASN A 74 -13.36 3.59 -12.27
CA ASN A 74 -14.23 4.29 -11.31
C ASN A 74 -14.21 3.68 -9.91
N GLY A 75 -13.03 3.32 -9.41
CA GLY A 75 -12.81 2.92 -8.03
C GLY A 75 -13.29 4.01 -7.05
N PRO A 76 -14.03 3.65 -5.99
CA PRO A 76 -14.66 4.62 -5.08
C PRO A 76 -13.68 5.53 -4.35
N ASN A 77 -12.43 5.10 -4.16
CA ASN A 77 -11.39 5.91 -3.51
C ASN A 77 -10.65 6.86 -4.47
N GLY A 78 -11.06 6.95 -5.73
CA GLY A 78 -10.50 7.88 -6.71
C GLY A 78 -9.27 7.39 -7.47
N PHE A 79 -8.92 6.10 -7.35
CA PHE A 79 -7.88 5.42 -8.13
C PHE A 79 -8.29 3.97 -8.39
N SER A 80 -7.65 3.31 -9.36
CA SER A 80 -8.02 1.95 -9.77
C SER A 80 -6.90 0.92 -9.69
N LEU A 81 -5.66 1.33 -9.99
CA LEU A 81 -4.62 0.38 -10.39
C LEU A 81 -3.81 -0.16 -9.22
N GLN A 82 -3.61 0.64 -8.16
CA GLN A 82 -2.71 0.32 -7.07
C GLN A 82 -3.38 -0.55 -6.00
N ILE A 83 -2.61 -1.51 -5.50
CA ILE A 83 -2.81 -2.14 -4.19
C ILE A 83 -1.55 -1.90 -3.37
N ILE A 84 -1.71 -1.38 -2.16
CA ILE A 84 -0.62 -1.03 -1.25
C ILE A 84 -0.81 -1.82 0.04
N GLU A 85 0.27 -2.40 0.53
CA GLU A 85 0.35 -2.90 1.90
C GLU A 85 1.38 -2.12 2.68
N VAL A 86 1.05 -1.75 3.91
CA VAL A 86 1.99 -1.13 4.83
C VAL A 86 2.08 -1.96 6.08
N TYR A 87 3.29 -2.33 6.45
CA TYR A 87 3.59 -3.07 7.67
C TYR A 87 4.33 -2.14 8.61
N PHE A 88 3.89 -2.08 9.86
CA PHE A 88 4.51 -1.28 10.91
C PHE A 88 5.02 -2.19 12.03
N TYR A 89 6.24 -1.94 12.47
CA TYR A 89 6.85 -2.55 13.65
C TYR A 89 7.20 -1.45 14.63
N PHE A 90 6.61 -1.51 15.83
CA PHE A 90 6.69 -0.47 16.84
C PHE A 90 6.61 -1.01 18.28
N THR A 91 6.56 -2.33 18.47
CA THR A 91 6.71 -2.99 19.77
C THR A 91 7.26 -4.41 19.57
N ASP A 92 7.91 -4.98 20.59
CA ASP A 92 8.39 -6.36 20.52
C ASP A 92 7.22 -7.37 20.33
N GLY A 93 7.44 -8.35 19.47
CA GLY A 93 6.43 -9.35 19.08
C GLY A 93 6.02 -9.20 17.63
N GLY A 94 4.84 -9.67 17.25
CA GLY A 94 4.30 -9.46 15.90
C GLY A 94 4.33 -10.69 14.99
N ASN A 95 4.18 -10.45 13.69
CA ASN A 95 4.04 -11.46 12.65
C ASN A 95 5.00 -11.15 11.48
N THR A 96 5.43 -12.15 10.74
CA THR A 96 6.38 -12.01 9.60
C THR A 96 5.79 -12.43 8.27
N SER A 97 4.56 -12.93 8.27
CA SER A 97 3.84 -13.32 7.06
C SER A 97 3.21 -12.10 6.43
N ALA A 98 3.21 -12.04 5.09
CA ALA A 98 2.36 -11.10 4.37
C ALA A 98 0.89 -11.32 4.74
N ILE A 99 0.12 -10.23 4.83
CA ILE A 99 -1.31 -10.36 5.11
C ILE A 99 -2.03 -11.05 3.96
N LYS A 100 -2.96 -11.91 4.33
CA LYS A 100 -3.81 -12.64 3.40
C LYS A 100 -5.22 -12.11 3.45
N MET A 101 -5.94 -12.35 2.38
CA MET A 101 -7.36 -12.07 2.35
C MET A 101 -8.21 -13.32 2.42
N PHE A 102 -7.78 -14.40 1.79
CA PHE A 102 -8.39 -15.71 1.90
C PHE A 102 -7.38 -16.69 2.50
N PRO A 103 -7.81 -17.65 3.35
CA PRO A 103 -6.89 -18.55 4.06
C PRO A 103 -5.90 -19.30 3.16
N ASN A 104 -6.34 -19.65 1.94
CA ASN A 104 -5.57 -20.45 0.99
C ASN A 104 -4.85 -19.62 -0.08
N ASP A 105 -5.01 -18.29 -0.06
CA ASP A 105 -4.37 -17.41 -1.03
C ASP A 105 -2.96 -17.01 -0.53
N PRO A 106 -2.05 -16.61 -1.45
CA PRO A 106 -0.68 -16.27 -1.13
C PRO A 106 -0.43 -14.82 -0.67
N GLY A 107 -1.44 -13.95 -0.65
CA GLY A 107 -1.24 -12.51 -0.43
C GLY A 107 -0.35 -11.88 -1.50
N SER A 108 0.48 -10.94 -1.09
CA SER A 108 1.56 -10.36 -1.91
C SER A 108 2.68 -11.36 -2.25
N ASN A 109 2.65 -12.55 -1.64
CA ASN A 109 3.57 -13.67 -1.87
C ASN A 109 5.04 -13.32 -1.59
N VAL A 110 5.25 -12.59 -0.49
CA VAL A 110 6.56 -12.25 0.07
C VAL A 110 6.63 -12.69 1.53
N GLN A 111 7.85 -12.78 2.06
CA GLN A 111 8.11 -12.91 3.49
C GLN A 111 8.75 -11.62 3.99
N LEU A 112 8.32 -11.15 5.16
CA LEU A 112 8.87 -9.94 5.78
C LEU A 112 10.11 -10.31 6.60
N ASP A 113 11.00 -9.33 6.84
CA ASP A 113 12.24 -9.54 7.59
C ASP A 113 11.91 -10.10 8.99
N PRO A 114 12.40 -11.31 9.34
CA PRO A 114 12.11 -11.92 10.64
C PRO A 114 12.69 -11.16 11.83
N ARG A 115 13.60 -10.20 11.58
CA ARG A 115 14.16 -9.32 12.62
C ARG A 115 13.27 -8.11 12.93
N HIS A 116 12.31 -7.81 12.07
CA HIS A 116 11.35 -6.70 12.20
C HIS A 116 9.91 -7.21 11.98
N PRO A 117 9.43 -8.15 12.81
CA PRO A 117 8.05 -8.62 12.74
C PRO A 117 7.07 -7.46 12.87
N TRP A 118 5.98 -7.44 12.11
CA TRP A 118 5.03 -6.33 12.15
C TRP A 118 3.96 -6.51 13.23
N ASP A 119 3.54 -5.39 13.82
CA ASP A 119 2.50 -5.25 14.84
C ASP A 119 1.18 -4.75 14.26
N LEU A 120 1.24 -4.11 13.10
CA LEU A 120 0.08 -3.57 12.39
C LEU A 120 0.34 -3.65 10.89
N ALA A 121 -0.64 -4.16 10.14
CA ALA A 121 -0.62 -4.13 8.69
C ALA A 121 -1.87 -3.44 8.13
N LEU A 122 -1.70 -2.67 7.06
CA LEU A 122 -2.76 -2.02 6.31
C LEU A 122 -2.82 -2.60 4.90
N ARG A 123 -4.02 -2.81 4.35
CA ARG A 123 -4.23 -2.99 2.91
C ARG A 123 -5.08 -1.84 2.38
N ILE A 124 -4.56 -1.18 1.35
CA ILE A 124 -5.13 0.02 0.73
C ILE A 124 -5.26 -0.24 -0.77
N ALA A 125 -6.45 0.00 -1.32
CA ALA A 125 -6.75 -0.14 -2.74
C ALA A 125 -7.85 0.84 -3.14
N GLY A 126 -8.05 1.01 -4.45
CA GLY A 126 -9.07 1.88 -5.02
C GLY A 126 -10.50 1.50 -4.65
N TRP A 127 -10.69 0.26 -4.21
CA TRP A 127 -11.98 -0.37 -3.92
C TRP A 127 -12.24 -0.46 -2.42
N ASP A 128 -13.45 -0.11 -2.01
CA ASP A 128 -13.87 -0.02 -0.60
C ASP A 128 -14.03 -1.39 0.09
N TYR A 129 -14.50 -2.40 -0.63
CA TYR A 129 -15.00 -3.64 -0.03
C TYR A 129 -13.94 -4.50 0.68
N ARG A 130 -12.64 -4.20 0.55
CA ARG A 130 -11.53 -5.06 1.06
C ARG A 130 -10.30 -4.32 1.60
N ASN A 131 -10.40 -3.00 1.80
CA ASN A 131 -9.43 -2.22 2.57
C ASN A 131 -9.51 -2.62 4.04
N ARG A 132 -8.36 -2.82 4.69
CA ARG A 132 -8.37 -3.40 6.03
C ARG A 132 -7.16 -3.00 6.87
N ILE A 133 -7.36 -3.12 8.17
CA ILE A 133 -6.34 -3.10 9.19
C ILE A 133 -6.23 -4.52 9.74
N VAL A 134 -5.01 -5.06 9.85
CA VAL A 134 -4.75 -6.42 10.33
C VAL A 134 -3.80 -6.36 11.52
N LEU A 135 -4.13 -7.09 12.58
CA LEU A 135 -3.27 -7.30 13.74
C LEU A 135 -2.52 -8.64 13.65
N PRO A 136 -1.45 -8.85 14.45
CA PRO A 136 -0.56 -10.01 14.30
C PRO A 136 -1.25 -11.36 14.52
N ASP A 137 -2.32 -11.36 15.33
CA ASP A 137 -3.15 -12.52 15.63
C ASP A 137 -4.17 -12.87 14.53
N GLY A 138 -4.19 -12.09 13.43
CA GLY A 138 -5.12 -12.24 12.32
C GLY A 138 -6.45 -11.50 12.51
N THR A 139 -6.63 -10.72 13.57
CA THR A 139 -7.80 -9.84 13.74
C THR A 139 -7.83 -8.82 12.60
N VAL A 140 -9.02 -8.66 11.98
CA VAL A 140 -9.23 -7.76 10.85
C VAL A 140 -10.28 -6.70 11.17
N TYR A 141 -9.97 -5.43 10.90
CA TYR A 141 -10.91 -4.32 10.92
C TYR A 141 -11.08 -3.74 9.51
N GLN A 142 -12.32 -3.40 9.14
CA GLN A 142 -12.67 -2.81 7.84
C GLN A 142 -13.49 -1.54 8.06
N GLY A 143 -13.44 -0.60 7.12
CA GLY A 143 -14.20 0.66 7.19
C GLY A 143 -13.63 1.70 8.17
N GLU A 144 -12.49 1.42 8.81
CA GLU A 144 -11.86 2.33 9.78
C GLU A 144 -10.99 3.41 9.12
N MET A 145 -10.54 3.18 7.89
CA MET A 145 -9.66 4.09 7.15
C MET A 145 -10.46 4.99 6.20
N GLN A 146 -10.07 6.27 6.11
CA GLN A 146 -10.49 7.16 5.03
C GLN A 146 -9.42 7.15 3.95
N ILE A 147 -9.78 6.80 2.71
CA ILE A 147 -8.84 6.66 1.59
C ILE A 147 -9.32 7.53 0.43
N SER A 148 -8.40 8.29 -0.16
CA SER A 148 -8.70 9.14 -1.32
C SER A 148 -7.45 9.37 -2.18
N ALA A 149 -7.62 9.53 -3.49
CA ALA A 149 -6.56 10.04 -4.36
C ALA A 149 -6.49 11.58 -4.37
N ASP A 150 -5.29 12.11 -4.50
CA ASP A 150 -4.97 13.49 -4.90
C ASP A 150 -4.29 13.43 -6.29
N PRO A 151 -5.05 13.54 -7.39
CA PRO A 151 -4.52 13.39 -8.74
C PRO A 151 -3.59 14.53 -9.15
N VAL A 152 -3.63 15.69 -8.48
CA VAL A 152 -2.71 16.79 -8.77
C VAL A 152 -1.32 16.47 -8.25
N LYS A 153 -1.24 15.77 -7.12
CA LYS A 153 0.03 15.34 -6.52
C LYS A 153 0.46 13.92 -6.93
N ASN A 154 -0.33 13.23 -7.75
CA ASN A 154 -0.20 11.79 -7.97
C ASN A 154 -0.07 11.01 -6.64
N ALA A 155 -0.89 11.35 -5.65
CA ALA A 155 -0.78 10.75 -4.32
C ALA A 155 -2.05 9.98 -3.90
N ILE A 156 -1.86 8.87 -3.19
CA ILE A 156 -2.92 8.22 -2.41
C ILE A 156 -2.79 8.71 -0.96
N ILE A 157 -3.89 9.18 -0.40
CA ILE A 157 -3.97 9.73 0.96
C ILE A 157 -4.81 8.78 1.81
N VAL A 158 -4.26 8.33 2.93
CA VAL A 158 -4.91 7.42 3.86
C VAL A 158 -4.92 8.01 5.26
N LYS A 159 -6.08 8.14 5.87
CA LYS A 159 -6.20 8.49 7.29
C LYS A 159 -6.57 7.24 8.09
N ALA A 160 -5.71 6.87 9.02
CA ALA A 160 -5.92 5.73 9.92
C ALA A 160 -6.07 6.21 11.38
N PRO A 161 -7.04 5.70 12.16
CA PRO A 161 -7.23 6.08 13.56
C PRO A 161 -5.99 5.74 14.41
N LYS A 162 -5.61 6.65 15.31
CA LYS A 162 -4.43 6.45 16.18
C LYS A 162 -4.50 5.23 17.08
N LYS A 163 -5.71 4.76 17.42
CA LYS A 163 -5.90 3.60 18.33
C LYS A 163 -5.19 2.31 17.87
N TYR A 164 -4.80 2.23 16.59
CA TYR A 164 -4.11 1.07 16.03
C TYR A 164 -2.58 1.16 16.08
N LEU A 165 -2.01 2.36 16.22
CA LEU A 165 -0.57 2.59 16.11
C LEU A 165 -0.10 3.52 17.23
N SER A 166 0.52 2.94 18.26
CA SER A 166 1.04 3.66 19.41
C SER A 166 2.55 3.77 19.33
N ILE A 167 3.05 4.90 18.82
CA ILE A 167 4.49 5.15 18.70
C ILE A 167 5.03 5.58 20.07
N THR A 168 5.97 4.81 20.60
CA THR A 168 6.65 5.07 21.87
C THR A 168 8.14 5.37 21.63
N ASP A 169 8.94 5.37 22.70
CA ASP A 169 10.41 5.43 22.63
C ASP A 169 11.05 4.18 21.97
N TYR A 170 10.25 3.14 21.69
CA TYR A 170 10.65 2.00 20.88
C TYR A 170 11.12 2.39 19.47
N GLY A 171 10.49 3.41 18.89
CA GLY A 171 10.66 3.79 17.49
C GLY A 171 9.61 3.17 16.57
N LEU A 172 9.77 3.42 15.27
CA LEU A 172 8.85 2.98 14.22
C LEU A 172 9.66 2.50 13.02
N TYR A 173 9.46 1.25 12.64
CA TYR A 173 9.95 0.68 11.38
C TYR A 173 8.75 0.41 10.48
N THR A 174 8.95 0.56 9.18
CA THR A 174 7.89 0.31 8.22
C THR A 174 8.40 -0.30 6.93
N ALA A 175 7.59 -1.14 6.32
CA ALA A 175 7.74 -1.62 4.96
C ALA A 175 6.48 -1.26 4.17
N VAL A 176 6.64 -0.64 3.01
CA VAL A 176 5.57 -0.35 2.06
C VAL A 176 5.76 -1.26 0.86
N LEU A 177 4.72 -2.02 0.52
CA LEU A 177 4.68 -2.85 -0.67
C LEU A 177 3.63 -2.29 -1.63
N VAL A 178 3.98 -2.19 -2.90
CA VAL A 178 3.09 -1.74 -3.96
C VAL A 178 2.94 -2.84 -4.99
N GLY A 179 1.73 -3.03 -5.52
CA GLY A 179 1.53 -3.81 -6.73
C GLY A 179 0.32 -3.38 -7.51
N SER A 180 0.02 -4.19 -8.53
CA SER A 180 -1.16 -3.99 -9.38
C SER A 180 -2.38 -4.70 -8.78
N GLN A 181 -3.44 -3.95 -8.57
CA GLN A 181 -4.72 -4.44 -8.08
C GLN A 181 -5.45 -5.20 -9.19
N ASP A 182 -6.04 -6.34 -8.83
CA ASP A 182 -6.93 -7.13 -9.70
C ASP A 182 -8.15 -7.63 -8.92
N GLY A 183 -9.37 -7.27 -9.35
CA GLY A 183 -10.61 -7.73 -8.73
C GLY A 183 -10.80 -9.26 -8.75
N TYR A 184 -10.12 -9.96 -9.67
CA TYR A 184 -10.22 -11.40 -9.90
C TYR A 184 -8.97 -12.16 -9.48
N GLY A 185 -7.87 -11.46 -9.20
CA GLY A 185 -6.62 -12.05 -8.78
C GLY A 185 -6.65 -12.62 -7.36
N PRO A 186 -5.69 -13.52 -7.04
CA PRO A 186 -5.50 -14.06 -5.70
C PRO A 186 -5.29 -12.92 -4.71
N ASP A 187 -6.06 -12.92 -3.62
CA ASP A 187 -6.05 -11.84 -2.61
C ASP A 187 -6.18 -10.41 -3.17
N LYS A 188 -6.72 -10.27 -4.38
CA LYS A 188 -6.85 -9.02 -5.14
C LYS A 188 -5.56 -8.42 -5.68
N TRP A 189 -4.50 -9.21 -5.71
CA TRP A 189 -3.25 -8.91 -6.38
C TRP A 189 -3.26 -9.45 -7.80
N ARG A 190 -2.85 -8.63 -8.77
CA ARG A 190 -2.66 -9.07 -10.16
C ARG A 190 -1.53 -10.09 -10.22
N PRO A 191 -1.73 -11.25 -10.85
CA PRO A 191 -0.67 -12.22 -11.05
C PRO A 191 0.45 -11.71 -11.96
N VAL A 192 1.63 -12.33 -11.80
CA VAL A 192 2.78 -12.14 -12.67
C VAL A 192 3.03 -13.43 -13.44
N ALA A 193 3.05 -13.34 -14.77
CA ALA A 193 3.36 -14.42 -15.68
C ALA A 193 4.80 -14.30 -16.20
N VAL A 194 5.29 -15.31 -16.92
CA VAL A 194 6.60 -15.25 -17.59
C VAL A 194 6.58 -14.16 -18.65
N GLU A 195 5.57 -14.18 -19.52
CA GLU A 195 5.33 -13.15 -20.54
C GLU A 195 4.17 -12.25 -20.10
N ALA A 196 4.27 -10.95 -20.37
CA ALA A 196 3.19 -10.02 -20.07
C ALA A 196 1.95 -10.35 -20.94
N GLU A 197 0.79 -10.40 -20.29
CA GLU A 197 -0.50 -10.55 -20.97
C GLU A 197 -1.31 -9.27 -20.75
N GLN A 198 -2.33 -9.00 -21.58
CA GLN A 198 -3.12 -7.76 -21.51
C GLN A 198 -3.51 -7.33 -20.08
N TRP A 199 -3.84 -8.29 -19.22
CA TRP A 199 -4.26 -8.06 -17.83
C TRP A 199 -3.37 -8.76 -16.80
N LYS A 200 -2.13 -9.14 -17.14
CA LYS A 200 -1.18 -9.72 -16.18
C LYS A 200 0.19 -9.08 -16.35
N LEU A 201 0.87 -8.90 -15.23
CA LEU A 201 2.27 -8.51 -15.24
C LEU A 201 3.08 -9.64 -15.92
N GLY A 202 4.20 -9.27 -16.56
CA GLY A 202 5.16 -10.22 -17.13
C GLY A 202 6.48 -10.24 -16.37
N GLY A 203 7.43 -11.05 -16.83
CA GLY A 203 8.80 -11.06 -16.34
C GLY A 203 9.06 -11.89 -15.09
N ALA A 204 8.11 -12.74 -14.68
CA ALA A 204 8.35 -13.69 -13.61
C ALA A 204 9.35 -14.78 -14.03
N ASP A 205 10.18 -15.22 -13.08
CA ASP A 205 10.98 -16.43 -13.24
C ASP A 205 10.07 -17.64 -13.50
N PRO A 206 10.30 -18.43 -14.58
CA PRO A 206 9.43 -19.56 -14.92
C PRO A 206 9.30 -20.60 -13.82
N GLN A 207 10.37 -20.87 -13.08
CA GLN A 207 10.35 -21.83 -11.98
C GLN A 207 9.54 -21.28 -10.79
N ALA A 208 9.68 -19.99 -10.48
CA ALA A 208 8.86 -19.33 -9.47
C ALA A 208 7.36 -19.34 -9.83
N VAL A 209 6.99 -19.28 -11.11
CA VAL A 209 5.59 -19.46 -11.54
C VAL A 209 5.12 -20.90 -11.32
N ILE A 210 5.92 -21.90 -11.69
CA ILE A 210 5.62 -23.33 -11.49
C ILE A 210 5.44 -23.65 -10.01
N ASP A 211 6.30 -23.10 -9.16
CA ASP A 211 6.29 -23.35 -7.70
C ASP A 211 5.32 -22.43 -6.95
N ASN A 212 4.60 -21.53 -7.65
CA ASN A 212 3.72 -20.51 -7.08
C ASN A 212 4.42 -19.58 -6.05
N LEU A 213 5.69 -19.28 -6.30
CA LEU A 213 6.55 -18.42 -5.47
C LEU A 213 6.80 -17.03 -6.06
N ALA A 214 6.32 -16.74 -7.28
CA ALA A 214 6.48 -15.41 -7.87
C ALA A 214 5.82 -14.33 -6.98
N PRO A 215 6.58 -13.32 -6.50
CA PRO A 215 6.00 -12.23 -5.72
C PRO A 215 5.01 -11.42 -6.57
N ARG A 216 4.08 -10.73 -5.93
CA ARG A 216 3.11 -9.84 -6.60
C ARG A 216 3.40 -8.36 -6.32
N VAL A 217 4.48 -8.11 -5.61
CA VAL A 217 5.04 -6.79 -5.33
C VAL A 217 5.80 -6.33 -6.57
N VAL A 218 5.43 -5.14 -7.05
CA VAL A 218 6.03 -4.48 -8.22
C VAL A 218 7.05 -3.43 -7.77
N ASP A 219 6.86 -2.87 -6.58
CA ASP A 219 7.73 -1.87 -5.99
C ASP A 219 7.63 -1.97 -4.44
N MET A 220 8.70 -1.61 -3.73
CA MET A 220 8.73 -1.58 -2.28
C MET A 220 9.69 -0.55 -1.70
N LEU A 221 9.24 0.11 -0.64
CA LEU A 221 10.08 0.91 0.25
C LEU A 221 10.30 0.13 1.55
N VAL A 222 11.54 -0.28 1.79
CA VAL A 222 11.95 -1.06 2.97
C VAL A 222 13.17 -0.41 3.67
N PRO A 223 13.41 -0.71 4.96
CA PRO A 223 14.52 -0.12 5.74
C PRO A 223 15.93 -0.44 5.23
#